data_AF-A0A5Q2RHR2-F1
#
_entry.id   AF-A0A5Q2RHR2-F1
#
_cell.length_a   1.000
_cell.length_b   1.000
_cell.length_c   1.000
_cell.angle_alpha   90.00
_cell.angle_beta   90.00
_cell.angle_gamma   90.00
#
_symmetry.space_group_name_H-M   'P 1'
#
loop_
_entity.id
_entity.type
_entity.pdbx_description
1 polymer ?
#
loop_
_entity_poly.entity_id
_entity_poly.type
_entity_poly.pdbx_seq_one_letter_code
_entity_poly.pdbx_strand_id
1 'polypeptide(L)'
;MFRRRRQEPPPDPLAGIDPRALAPRWAAHVTDALAARARWQAVVGGIRPGPVRDRMTELSVRVDDGVRAVWDTAQRAHAADEMSRSVEAERVTDEYKRARRDPSVDPALMAALTARFTSTQRILNTVEDADDRLRLLDARLGALVARAAEVAVTAGDDGTALGRELESVVAELGAVRDSLASLS
;
A
#
# COMPACT_ATOMS: atom_id res chain seq x y z
N MET A 1 -47.01 9.73 15.46
CA MET A 1 -46.49 9.15 14.21
C MET A 1 -45.02 9.57 14.07
N PHE A 2 -44.07 8.77 14.58
CA PHE A 2 -42.65 9.13 14.56
C PHE A 2 -42.03 8.70 13.22
N ARG A 3 -41.67 9.68 12.38
CA ARG A 3 -40.85 9.44 11.19
C ARG A 3 -39.47 8.97 11.65
N ARG A 4 -39.16 7.68 11.49
CA ARG A 4 -37.78 7.17 11.56
C ARG A 4 -36.96 7.99 10.55
N ARG A 5 -36.07 8.86 11.04
CA ARG A 5 -34.99 9.42 10.21
C ARG A 5 -34.27 8.22 9.61
N ARG A 6 -34.27 8.10 8.28
CA ARG A 6 -33.33 7.22 7.58
C ARG A 6 -31.95 7.70 8.02
N GLN A 7 -31.27 6.88 8.80
CA GLN A 7 -29.87 7.11 9.14
C GLN A 7 -29.12 6.82 7.84
N GLU A 8 -28.65 7.86 7.18
CA GLU A 8 -27.81 7.74 6.00
C GLU A 8 -26.58 6.91 6.40
N PRO A 9 -26.19 5.89 5.62
CA PRO A 9 -25.01 5.11 5.97
C PRO A 9 -23.81 6.06 6.11
N PRO A 10 -22.92 5.80 7.07
CA PRO A 10 -21.72 6.60 7.21
C PRO A 10 -20.97 6.67 5.87
N PRO A 11 -20.38 7.83 5.52
CA PRO A 11 -19.65 7.98 4.27
C PRO A 11 -18.53 6.93 4.16
N ASP A 12 -18.27 6.43 2.95
CA ASP A 12 -17.23 5.43 2.73
C ASP A 12 -15.89 6.00 3.23
N PRO A 13 -15.22 5.33 4.20
CA PRO A 13 -13.91 5.75 4.72
C PRO A 13 -12.83 5.99 3.66
N LEU A 14 -13.00 5.46 2.44
CA LEU A 14 -12.06 5.55 1.33
C LEU A 14 -12.57 6.39 0.15
N ALA A 15 -13.67 7.14 0.32
CA ALA A 15 -14.28 7.95 -0.75
C ALA A 15 -13.33 8.98 -1.39
N GLY A 16 -12.26 9.38 -0.70
CA GLY A 16 -11.26 10.34 -1.19
C GLY A 16 -10.10 9.73 -1.99
N ILE A 17 -10.05 8.40 -2.16
CA ILE A 17 -8.97 7.74 -2.90
C ILE A 17 -9.30 7.74 -4.40
N ASP A 18 -8.44 8.35 -5.21
CA ASP A 18 -8.57 8.36 -6.68
C ASP A 18 -7.30 7.87 -7.37
N PRO A 19 -7.23 6.58 -7.77
CA PRO A 19 -6.07 6.03 -8.47
C PRO A 19 -5.71 6.77 -9.77
N ARG A 20 -6.69 7.41 -10.43
CA ARG A 20 -6.48 8.09 -11.72
C ARG A 20 -5.68 9.38 -11.61
N ALA A 21 -5.51 9.90 -10.40
CA ALA A 21 -4.63 11.04 -10.15
C ALA A 21 -3.13 10.67 -10.21
N LEU A 22 -2.79 9.37 -10.26
CA LEU A 22 -1.42 8.88 -10.28
C LEU A 22 -1.00 8.37 -11.66
N ALA A 23 0.31 8.31 -11.89
CA ALA A 23 0.85 7.62 -13.05
C ALA A 23 0.45 6.13 -13.05
N PRO A 24 0.25 5.48 -14.23
CA PRO A 24 -0.33 4.13 -14.32
C PRO A 24 0.33 3.07 -13.45
N ARG A 25 1.66 3.10 -13.31
CA ARG A 25 2.41 2.14 -12.49
C ARG A 25 2.09 2.21 -11.00
N TRP A 26 1.73 3.39 -10.50
CA TRP A 26 1.36 3.61 -9.10
C TRP A 26 -0.14 3.41 -8.88
N ALA A 27 -0.95 3.80 -9.87
CA ALA A 27 -2.39 3.61 -9.86
C ALA A 27 -2.79 2.13 -9.75
N ALA A 28 -2.00 1.23 -10.35
CA ALA A 28 -2.21 -0.23 -10.28
C ALA A 28 -2.26 -0.72 -8.83
N HIS A 29 -1.24 -0.40 -8.02
CA HIS A 29 -1.17 -0.80 -6.61
C HIS A 29 -2.39 -0.34 -5.79
N VAL A 30 -2.84 0.90 -6.00
CA VAL A 30 -4.03 1.43 -5.32
C VAL A 30 -5.31 0.73 -5.77
N THR A 31 -5.42 0.43 -7.06
CA THR A 31 -6.54 -0.30 -7.64
C THR A 31 -6.63 -1.72 -7.07
N ASP A 32 -5.50 -2.40 -6.97
CA ASP A 32 -5.41 -3.75 -6.41
C ASP A 32 -5.79 -3.78 -4.93
N ALA A 33 -5.34 -2.79 -4.15
CA ALA A 33 -5.73 -2.63 -2.75
C ALA A 33 -7.25 -2.38 -2.57
N LEU A 34 -7.84 -1.51 -3.39
CA LEU A 34 -9.30 -1.28 -3.39
C LEU A 34 -10.07 -2.55 -3.76
N ALA A 35 -9.57 -3.31 -4.74
CA ALA A 35 -10.16 -4.58 -5.12
C ALA A 35 -10.04 -5.63 -4.00
N ALA A 36 -8.90 -5.69 -3.28
CA ALA A 36 -8.72 -6.55 -2.12
C ALA A 36 -9.72 -6.22 -1.00
N ARG A 37 -9.92 -4.92 -0.70
CA ARG A 37 -10.98 -4.48 0.22
C ARG A 37 -12.36 -4.93 -0.22
N ALA A 38 -12.71 -4.76 -1.49
CA ALA A 38 -14.02 -5.17 -1.99
C ALA A 38 -14.23 -6.69 -1.82
N ARG A 39 -13.20 -7.49 -2.09
CA ARG A 39 -13.22 -8.94 -1.85
C ARG A 39 -13.37 -9.27 -0.36
N TRP A 40 -12.65 -8.59 0.53
CA TRP A 40 -12.82 -8.74 1.98
C TRP A 40 -14.27 -8.49 2.40
N GLN A 41 -14.86 -7.38 1.97
CA GLN A 41 -16.25 -7.04 2.29
C GLN A 41 -17.24 -8.08 1.76
N ALA A 42 -17.00 -8.62 0.57
CA ALA A 42 -17.80 -9.70 0.00
C ALA A 42 -17.72 -10.99 0.84
N VAL A 43 -16.52 -11.35 1.29
CA VAL A 43 -16.30 -12.50 2.19
C VAL A 43 -17.07 -12.30 3.50
N VAL A 44 -16.87 -11.16 4.18
CA VAL A 44 -17.56 -10.85 5.45
C VAL A 44 -19.08 -10.82 5.29
N GLY A 45 -19.58 -10.28 4.17
CA GLY A 45 -21.00 -10.22 3.85
C GLY A 45 -21.64 -11.60 3.61
N GLY A 46 -20.85 -12.58 3.15
CA GLY A 46 -21.29 -13.96 2.93
C GLY A 46 -21.39 -14.80 4.20
N ILE A 47 -20.73 -14.39 5.29
CA ILE A 47 -20.75 -15.12 6.56
C ILE A 47 -22.09 -14.91 7.27
N ARG A 48 -22.63 -16.00 7.85
CA ARG A 48 -23.86 -15.94 8.65
C ARG A 48 -23.68 -14.96 9.83
N PRO A 49 -24.69 -14.15 10.18
CA PRO A 49 -24.64 -13.30 11.36
C PRO A 49 -24.23 -14.09 12.61
N GLY A 50 -23.28 -13.55 13.38
CA GLY A 50 -22.71 -14.19 14.56
C GLY A 50 -21.30 -13.66 14.88
N PRO A 51 -20.66 -14.18 15.95
CA PRO A 51 -19.42 -13.61 16.49
C PRO A 51 -18.26 -13.52 15.48
N VAL A 52 -18.18 -14.47 14.53
CA VAL A 52 -17.17 -14.45 13.45
C VAL A 52 -17.35 -13.24 12.56
N ARG A 53 -18.58 -13.05 12.08
CA ARG A 53 -18.90 -11.93 11.19
C ARG A 53 -18.66 -10.62 11.90
N ASP A 54 -19.05 -10.51 13.17
CA ASP A 54 -18.83 -9.30 13.97
C ASP A 54 -17.33 -9.02 14.09
N ARG A 55 -16.52 -10.04 14.41
CA ARG A 55 -15.07 -9.90 14.52
C ARG A 55 -14.41 -9.52 13.19
N MET A 56 -14.80 -10.13 12.07
CA MET A 56 -14.27 -9.76 10.76
C MET A 56 -14.76 -8.37 10.31
N THR A 57 -15.95 -7.97 10.74
CA THR A 57 -16.44 -6.59 10.52
C THR A 57 -15.55 -5.60 11.26
N GLU A 58 -15.21 -5.85 12.53
CA GLU A 58 -14.26 -5.01 13.28
C GLU A 58 -12.88 -4.91 12.57
N LEU A 59 -12.41 -6.03 12.02
CA LEU A 59 -11.14 -6.08 11.31
C LEU A 59 -11.14 -5.34 9.97
N SER A 60 -12.31 -5.02 9.42
CA SER A 60 -12.44 -4.20 8.20
C SER A 60 -11.80 -2.82 8.36
N VAL A 61 -11.80 -2.25 9.56
CA VAL A 61 -11.14 -0.95 9.83
C VAL A 61 -9.65 -1.02 9.50
N ARG A 62 -9.00 -2.14 9.83
CA ARG A 62 -7.56 -2.32 9.56
C ARG A 62 -7.28 -2.57 8.08
N VAL A 63 -8.20 -3.21 7.37
CA VAL A 63 -8.12 -3.34 5.90
C VAL A 63 -8.20 -1.97 5.25
N ASP A 64 -9.15 -1.14 5.70
CA ASP A 64 -9.30 0.23 5.21
C ASP A 64 -8.03 1.07 5.47
N ASP A 65 -7.43 0.95 6.66
CA ASP A 65 -6.14 1.57 6.98
C ASP A 65 -5.02 1.10 6.05
N GLY A 66 -4.99 -0.19 5.72
CA GLY A 66 -4.09 -0.76 4.72
C GLY A 66 -4.22 -0.11 3.36
N VAL A 67 -5.45 0.06 2.86
CA VAL A 67 -5.69 0.71 1.57
C VAL A 67 -5.27 2.18 1.59
N ARG A 68 -5.54 2.92 2.68
CA ARG A 68 -5.08 4.32 2.80
C ARG A 68 -3.57 4.44 2.76
N ALA A 69 -2.85 3.54 3.42
CA ALA A 69 -1.40 3.63 3.42
C ALA A 69 -0.77 3.23 2.07
N VAL A 70 -1.41 2.31 1.32
CA VAL A 70 -1.07 2.08 -0.09
C VAL A 70 -1.24 3.37 -0.89
N TRP A 71 -2.37 4.07 -0.72
CA TRP A 71 -2.63 5.36 -1.37
C TRP A 71 -1.58 6.42 -1.01
N ASP A 72 -1.28 6.62 0.27
CA ASP A 72 -0.30 7.61 0.73
C ASP A 72 1.12 7.28 0.26
N THR A 73 1.48 6.00 0.21
CA THR A 73 2.78 5.56 -0.30
C THR A 73 2.87 5.75 -1.82
N ALA A 74 1.81 5.43 -2.56
CA ALA A 74 1.74 5.64 -4.00
C ALA A 74 1.79 7.13 -4.39
N GLN A 75 1.15 8.02 -3.62
CA GLN A 75 1.26 9.46 -3.80
C GLN A 75 2.70 9.97 -3.60
N ARG A 76 3.37 9.52 -2.53
CA ARG A 76 4.79 9.86 -2.28
C ARG A 76 5.70 9.34 -3.39
N ALA A 77 5.48 8.11 -3.84
CA ALA A 77 6.24 7.50 -4.93
C ALA A 77 6.05 8.26 -6.25
N HIS A 78 4.81 8.66 -6.55
CA HIS A 78 4.48 9.49 -7.70
C HIS A 78 5.20 10.85 -7.65
N ALA A 79 5.18 11.53 -6.50
CA ALA A 79 5.88 12.80 -6.34
C ALA A 79 7.41 12.66 -6.49
N ALA A 80 8.01 11.60 -5.94
CA ALA A 80 9.44 11.32 -6.08
C ALA A 80 9.82 11.00 -7.53
N ASP A 81 8.96 10.27 -8.24
CA ASP A 81 9.13 9.95 -9.65
C ASP A 81 9.09 11.20 -10.53
N GLU A 82 8.11 12.09 -10.30
CA GLU A 82 8.05 13.39 -10.98
C GLU A 82 9.28 14.26 -10.68
N MET A 83 9.74 14.27 -9.43
CA MET A 83 10.96 14.97 -9.05
C MET A 83 12.19 14.41 -9.78
N SER A 84 12.30 13.08 -9.91
CA SER A 84 13.40 12.43 -10.64
C SER A 84 13.46 12.85 -12.11
N ARG A 85 12.29 13.02 -12.75
CA ARG A 85 12.19 13.55 -14.12
C ARG A 85 12.63 15.01 -14.19
N SER A 86 12.18 15.83 -13.23
CA SER A 86 12.51 17.27 -13.20
C SER A 86 14.01 17.56 -13.07
N VAL A 87 14.74 16.70 -12.35
CA VAL A 87 16.21 16.82 -12.19
C VAL A 87 17.00 16.13 -13.32
N GLU A 88 16.30 15.59 -14.33
CA GLU A 88 16.86 14.82 -15.44
C GLU A 88 17.77 13.67 -14.95
N ALA A 89 17.26 12.86 -14.01
CA ALA A 89 18.06 11.87 -13.28
C ALA A 89 18.89 10.93 -14.18
N GLU A 90 18.33 10.52 -15.33
CA GLU A 90 19.02 9.73 -16.34
C GLU A 90 20.21 10.48 -16.95
N ARG A 91 19.99 11.74 -17.36
CA ARG A 91 21.07 12.58 -17.90
C ARG A 91 22.18 12.80 -16.88
N VAL A 92 21.84 13.06 -15.62
CA VAL A 92 22.83 13.20 -14.53
C VAL A 92 23.68 11.96 -14.39
N THR A 93 23.01 10.80 -14.41
CA THR A 93 23.66 9.49 -14.28
C THR A 93 24.62 9.23 -15.44
N ASP A 94 24.19 9.52 -16.67
CA ASP A 94 25.02 9.34 -17.87
C ASP A 94 26.18 10.32 -17.93
N GLU A 95 25.97 11.57 -17.54
CA GLU A 95 27.01 12.61 -17.45
C GLU A 95 28.09 12.20 -16.45
N TYR A 96 27.70 11.79 -15.24
CA TYR A 96 28.63 11.28 -14.23
C TYR A 96 29.40 10.04 -14.72
N LYS A 97 28.69 9.06 -15.30
CA LYS A 97 29.31 7.83 -15.82
C LYS A 97 30.28 8.11 -16.96
N ARG A 98 30.01 9.09 -17.82
CA ARG A 98 30.94 9.52 -18.88
C ARG A 98 32.17 10.19 -18.30
N ALA A 99 31.97 11.18 -17.44
CA ALA A 99 33.07 11.92 -16.82
C ALA A 99 34.00 11.03 -15.99
N ARG A 100 33.44 10.05 -15.27
CA ARG A 100 34.22 9.07 -14.48
C ARG A 100 35.08 8.12 -15.33
N ARG A 101 34.80 7.97 -16.61
CA ARG A 101 35.61 7.15 -17.55
C ARG A 101 36.68 7.96 -18.27
N ASP A 102 36.62 9.28 -18.18
CA ASP A 102 37.57 10.19 -18.82
C ASP A 102 38.59 10.68 -17.76
N PRO A 103 39.86 10.24 -17.84
CA PRO A 103 40.89 10.63 -16.88
C PRO A 103 41.32 12.10 -17.01
N SER A 104 40.90 12.80 -18.07
CA SER A 104 41.26 14.21 -18.31
C SER A 104 40.31 15.22 -17.64
N VAL A 105 39.21 14.75 -17.04
CA VAL A 105 38.23 15.64 -16.41
C VAL A 105 38.83 16.31 -15.18
N ASP A 106 38.61 17.62 -15.07
CA ASP A 106 39.00 18.43 -13.93
C ASP A 106 38.48 17.81 -12.60
N PRO A 107 39.35 17.57 -11.60
CA PRO A 107 38.95 17.07 -10.29
C PRO A 107 37.82 17.87 -9.62
N ALA A 108 37.78 19.20 -9.78
CA ALA A 108 36.74 20.02 -9.18
C ALA A 108 35.37 19.76 -9.84
N LEU A 109 35.34 19.66 -11.17
CA LEU A 109 34.17 19.25 -11.93
C LEU A 109 33.71 17.84 -11.55
N MET A 110 34.63 16.89 -11.40
CA MET A 110 34.31 15.52 -10.95
C MET A 110 33.67 15.50 -9.56
N ALA A 111 34.14 16.33 -8.62
CA ALA A 111 33.56 16.43 -7.28
C ALA A 111 32.11 16.96 -7.33
N ALA A 112 31.85 17.99 -8.13
CA ALA A 112 30.51 18.53 -8.33
C ALA A 112 29.55 17.51 -8.97
N LEU A 113 30.00 16.81 -10.02
CA LEU A 113 29.21 15.75 -10.66
C LEU A 113 28.91 14.59 -9.70
N THR A 114 29.87 14.22 -8.85
CA THR A 114 29.68 13.18 -7.83
C THR A 114 28.58 13.59 -6.83
N ALA A 115 28.64 14.81 -6.30
CA ALA A 115 27.63 15.30 -5.37
C ALA A 115 26.22 15.33 -5.99
N ARG A 116 26.10 15.81 -7.23
CA ARG A 116 24.84 15.82 -8.00
C ARG A 116 24.31 14.40 -8.24
N PHE A 117 25.19 13.47 -8.63
CA PHE A 117 24.84 12.07 -8.82
C PHE A 117 24.35 11.43 -7.52
N THR A 118 25.07 11.60 -6.39
CA THR A 118 24.66 11.06 -5.09
C THR A 118 23.30 11.58 -4.66
N SER A 119 23.02 12.88 -4.84
CA SER A 119 21.70 13.44 -4.53
C SER A 119 20.60 12.80 -5.39
N THR A 120 20.84 12.67 -6.69
CA THR A 120 19.92 12.05 -7.65
C THR A 120 19.63 10.59 -7.31
N GLN A 121 20.67 9.82 -6.94
CA GLN A 121 20.52 8.41 -6.55
C GLN A 121 19.64 8.25 -5.30
N ARG A 122 19.67 9.19 -4.34
CA ARG A 122 18.76 9.12 -3.18
C ARG A 122 17.29 9.23 -3.59
N ILE A 123 16.98 10.07 -4.58
CA ILE A 123 15.61 10.20 -5.12
C ILE A 123 15.20 8.90 -5.80
N LEU A 124 16.06 8.35 -6.66
CA LEU A 124 15.78 7.09 -7.36
C LEU A 124 15.60 5.91 -6.39
N ASN A 125 16.45 5.79 -5.38
CA ASN A 125 16.31 4.77 -4.35
C ASN A 125 14.98 4.94 -3.58
N THR A 126 14.52 6.17 -3.34
CA THR A 126 13.22 6.41 -2.71
C THR A 126 12.06 5.91 -3.58
N VAL A 127 12.18 6.05 -4.91
CA VAL A 127 11.19 5.53 -5.87
C VAL A 127 11.17 4.01 -5.86
N GLU A 128 12.34 3.37 -5.91
CA GLU A 128 12.47 1.90 -5.88
C GLU A 128 11.97 1.31 -4.56
N ASP A 129 12.41 1.86 -3.42
CA ASP A 129 11.96 1.47 -2.09
C ASP A 129 10.43 1.55 -1.97
N ALA A 130 9.81 2.58 -2.55
CA ALA A 130 8.36 2.74 -2.52
C ALA A 130 7.64 1.67 -3.36
N ASP A 131 8.17 1.30 -4.53
CA ASP A 131 7.60 0.22 -5.35
C ASP A 131 7.67 -1.13 -4.64
N ASP A 132 8.82 -1.47 -4.06
CA ASP A 132 8.99 -2.71 -3.30
C ASP A 132 8.04 -2.77 -2.10
N ARG A 133 7.86 -1.65 -1.40
CA ARG A 133 6.89 -1.54 -0.29
C ARG A 133 5.46 -1.73 -0.77
N LEU A 134 5.06 -1.12 -1.89
CA LEU A 134 3.72 -1.26 -2.44
C LEU A 134 3.42 -2.72 -2.83
N ARG A 135 4.39 -3.42 -3.46
CA ARG A 135 4.27 -4.85 -3.78
C ARG A 135 4.10 -5.72 -2.54
N LEU A 136 4.85 -5.43 -1.49
CA LEU A 136 4.73 -6.14 -0.22
C LEU A 136 3.35 -5.92 0.44
N LEU A 137 2.83 -4.70 0.39
CA LEU A 137 1.51 -4.37 0.92
C LEU A 137 0.39 -5.07 0.13
N ASP A 138 0.47 -5.08 -1.20
CA ASP A 138 -0.48 -5.81 -2.04
C ASP A 138 -0.51 -7.31 -1.71
N ALA A 139 0.66 -7.96 -1.67
CA ALA A 139 0.77 -9.38 -1.32
C ALA A 139 0.15 -9.70 0.05
N ARG A 140 0.35 -8.82 1.05
CA ARG A 140 -0.21 -8.99 2.39
C ARG A 140 -1.73 -8.79 2.44
N LEU A 141 -2.26 -7.80 1.71
CA LEU A 141 -3.71 -7.61 1.59
C LEU A 141 -4.35 -8.80 0.87
N GLY A 142 -3.71 -9.34 -0.16
CA GLY A 142 -4.14 -10.56 -0.83
C GLY A 142 -4.17 -11.78 0.10
N ALA A 143 -3.09 -12.01 0.86
CA ALA A 143 -3.00 -13.10 1.82
C ALA A 143 -4.10 -13.01 2.89
N LEU A 144 -4.35 -11.80 3.40
CA LEU A 144 -5.41 -11.54 4.37
C LEU A 144 -6.80 -11.89 3.83
N VAL A 145 -7.10 -11.51 2.59
CA VAL A 145 -8.37 -11.84 1.93
C VAL A 145 -8.52 -13.35 1.75
N ALA A 146 -7.44 -14.04 1.34
CA ALA A 146 -7.45 -15.49 1.22
C ALA A 146 -7.74 -16.16 2.57
N ARG A 147 -7.09 -15.70 3.64
CA ARG A 147 -7.30 -16.20 5.00
C ARG A 147 -8.71 -15.95 5.51
N ALA A 148 -9.28 -14.79 5.22
CA ALA A 148 -10.68 -14.48 5.52
C ALA A 148 -11.63 -15.45 4.81
N ALA A 149 -11.36 -15.79 3.56
CA ALA A 149 -12.15 -16.74 2.79
C ALA A 149 -12.04 -18.16 3.37
N GLU A 150 -10.86 -18.59 3.84
CA GLU A 150 -10.69 -19.85 4.56
C GLU A 150 -11.58 -19.90 5.81
N VAL A 151 -11.52 -18.85 6.65
CA VAL A 151 -12.35 -18.73 7.87
C VAL A 151 -13.84 -18.79 7.53
N ALA A 152 -14.27 -18.15 6.45
CA ALA A 152 -15.65 -18.16 6.01
C ALA A 152 -16.14 -19.57 5.62
N VAL A 153 -15.25 -20.43 5.11
CA VAL A 153 -15.56 -21.82 4.76
C VAL A 153 -15.55 -22.73 6.01
N THR A 154 -14.59 -22.55 6.92
CA THR A 154 -14.43 -23.39 8.13
C THR A 154 -15.43 -23.05 9.24
N ALA A 155 -15.92 -21.81 9.31
CA ALA A 155 -16.92 -21.35 10.29
C ALA A 155 -18.25 -22.10 10.27
N GLY A 156 -18.49 -22.94 9.26
CA GLY A 156 -19.64 -23.85 9.21
C GLY A 156 -19.55 -25.04 10.17
N ASP A 157 -18.34 -25.47 10.59
CA ASP A 157 -18.12 -26.81 11.16
C ASP A 157 -17.59 -26.87 12.61
N ASP A 158 -16.79 -25.91 13.11
CA ASP A 158 -16.26 -26.01 14.50
C ASP A 158 -15.79 -24.67 15.13
N GLY A 159 -16.25 -24.35 16.34
CA GLY A 159 -16.12 -23.02 16.96
C GLY A 159 -14.76 -22.68 17.60
N THR A 160 -13.93 -23.69 17.90
CA THR A 160 -12.62 -23.52 18.57
C THR A 160 -11.44 -23.40 17.59
N ALA A 161 -11.50 -24.06 16.42
CA ALA A 161 -10.54 -23.85 15.34
C ALA A 161 -10.59 -22.40 14.82
N LEU A 162 -11.81 -21.90 14.70
CA LEU A 162 -12.17 -20.55 14.31
C LEU A 162 -11.52 -19.43 15.14
N GLY A 163 -11.40 -19.64 16.46
CA GLY A 163 -10.77 -18.66 17.36
C GLY A 163 -9.29 -18.46 17.06
N ARG A 164 -8.55 -19.55 16.82
CA ARG A 164 -7.13 -19.50 16.45
C ARG A 164 -6.91 -18.93 15.05
N GLU A 165 -7.81 -19.23 14.12
CA GLU A 165 -7.75 -18.68 12.76
C GLU A 165 -8.02 -17.17 12.76
N LEU A 166 -9.00 -16.70 13.53
CA LEU A 166 -9.25 -15.27 13.74
C LEU A 166 -8.06 -14.57 14.41
N GLU A 167 -7.38 -15.19 15.37
CA GLU A 167 -6.14 -14.65 15.95
C GLU A 167 -5.02 -14.50 14.91
N SER A 168 -4.89 -15.45 13.98
CA SER A 168 -3.96 -15.35 12.84
C SER A 168 -4.27 -14.13 11.97
N VAL A 169 -5.54 -13.96 11.58
CA VAL A 169 -6.00 -12.80 10.78
C VAL A 169 -5.73 -11.49 11.51
N VAL A 170 -5.96 -11.44 12.82
CA VAL A 170 -5.66 -10.27 13.68
C VAL A 170 -4.16 -9.98 13.73
N ALA A 171 -3.32 -11.01 13.84
CA ALA A 171 -1.86 -10.88 13.87
C ALA A 171 -1.31 -10.40 12.53
N GLU A 172 -1.81 -10.94 11.41
CA GLU A 172 -1.45 -10.50 10.06
C GLU A 172 -1.84 -9.04 9.83
N LEU A 173 -3.05 -8.64 10.25
CA LEU A 173 -3.47 -7.24 10.23
C LEU A 173 -2.65 -6.34 11.15
N GLY A 174 -2.17 -6.87 12.28
CA GLY A 174 -1.22 -6.20 13.15
C GLY A 174 0.11 -5.97 12.46
N ALA A 175 0.63 -6.98 11.76
CA ALA A 175 1.87 -6.88 10.98
C ALA A 175 1.73 -5.92 9.80
N VAL A 176 0.58 -5.91 9.12
CA VAL A 176 0.25 -4.90 8.11
C VAL A 176 0.33 -3.53 8.76
N ARG A 177 -0.45 -3.25 9.82
CA ARG A 177 -0.44 -1.96 10.53
C ARG A 177 0.95 -1.54 11.00
N ASP A 178 1.72 -2.43 11.60
CA ASP A 178 3.06 -2.09 12.12
C ASP A 178 4.03 -1.77 10.98
N SER A 179 3.90 -2.49 9.87
CA SER A 179 4.56 -2.16 8.62
C SER A 179 4.06 -0.87 7.98
N LEU A 180 2.92 -0.29 8.41
CA LEU A 180 2.45 1.03 8.00
C LEU A 180 2.92 2.13 8.97
N ALA A 181 2.95 1.84 10.27
CA ALA A 181 3.44 2.75 11.30
C ALA A 181 4.95 2.99 11.20
N SER A 182 5.72 2.01 10.74
CA SER A 182 7.13 2.21 10.41
C SER A 182 7.36 3.04 9.13
N LEU A 183 6.28 3.47 8.44
CA LEU A 183 6.31 4.25 7.19
C LEU A 183 5.97 5.74 7.37
N SER A 184 5.65 6.20 8.59
CA SER A 184 5.44 7.61 8.98
C SER A 184 6.65 8.18 9.70
#